data_AF-A0AAV2GP38-F1
#
_entry.id   AF-A0AAV2GP38-F1
#
_cell.length_a   1.000
_cell.length_b   1.000
_cell.length_c   1.000
_cell.angle_alpha   90.00
_cell.angle_beta   90.00
_cell.angle_gamma   90.00
#
_symmetry.space_group_name_H-M   'P 1'
#
loop_
_entity.id
_entity.type
_entity.pdbx_description
1 polymer ?
#
loop_
_entity_poly.entity_id
_entity_poly.type
_entity_poly.pdbx_seq_one_letter_code
_entity_poly.pdbx_strand_id
1 'polypeptide(L)'
;MARLFARRGVKSTIITTPLNATLFSGKIRRDAQLGLPIETHIIEFPCAEAGLSEGCENVNAIKSPELTIPFFKSMVVFQRPAEDLLRQWRPDCIIANVFFTWATETAGRLCIPRLFFNGTGAFAVSLLHALKLHEACSGEEWRLERRRGVA
;
A
#
# COMPACT_ATOMS: atom_id res chain seq x y z
N MET A 1 3.40 -11.51 -4.92
CA MET A 1 4.80 -11.05 -4.99
C MET A 1 5.70 -11.80 -4.02
N ALA A 2 5.43 -11.81 -2.71
CA ALA A 2 6.24 -12.54 -1.70
C ALA A 2 6.62 -13.98 -2.10
N ARG A 3 5.67 -14.79 -2.61
CA ARG A 3 5.95 -16.14 -3.13
C ARG A 3 7.02 -16.19 -4.23
N LEU A 4 7.09 -15.18 -5.10
CA LEU A 4 8.07 -15.13 -6.19
C LEU A 4 9.49 -14.88 -5.66
N PHE A 5 9.63 -14.14 -4.57
CA PHE A 5 10.89 -13.95 -3.85
C PHE A 5 11.25 -15.21 -3.06
N ALA A 6 10.31 -15.77 -2.29
CA ALA A 6 10.52 -16.99 -1.52
C ALA A 6 10.95 -18.19 -2.39
N ARG A 7 10.39 -18.36 -3.59
CA ARG A 7 10.82 -19.39 -4.55
C ARG A 7 12.26 -19.24 -5.06
N ARG A 8 12.85 -18.06 -4.89
CA ARG A 8 14.26 -17.79 -5.20
C ARG A 8 15.15 -17.84 -3.94
N GLY A 9 14.63 -18.38 -2.83
CA GLY A 9 15.36 -18.48 -1.57
C GLY A 9 15.38 -17.20 -0.73
N VAL A 10 14.68 -16.13 -1.16
CA VAL A 10 14.65 -14.86 -0.40
C VAL A 10 13.61 -14.92 0.70
N LYS A 11 14.04 -14.74 1.96
CA LYS A 11 13.13 -14.62 3.10
C LYS A 11 12.15 -13.47 2.87
N SER A 12 10.86 -13.79 2.89
CA SER A 12 9.79 -12.86 2.54
C SER A 12 8.77 -12.75 3.68
N THR A 13 8.77 -11.61 4.38
CA THR A 13 7.83 -11.34 5.48
C THR A 13 6.75 -10.37 5.01
N ILE A 14 5.47 -10.75 5.18
CA ILE A 14 4.32 -9.89 4.88
C ILE A 14 3.87 -9.23 6.18
N ILE A 15 4.01 -7.92 6.29
CA ILE A 15 3.42 -7.13 7.38
C ILE A 15 1.94 -6.87 7.06
N THR A 16 1.06 -7.21 8.01
CA THR A 16 -0.39 -7.07 7.85
C THR A 16 -1.04 -6.83 9.22
N THR A 17 -2.36 -6.69 9.23
CA THR A 17 -3.19 -6.52 10.44
C THR A 17 -3.98 -7.79 10.76
N PRO A 18 -4.53 -7.96 11.98
CA PRO A 18 -5.18 -9.20 12.41
C PRO A 18 -6.28 -9.69 11.47
N LEU A 19 -7.25 -8.82 11.11
CA LEU A 19 -8.35 -9.22 10.24
C LEU A 19 -7.88 -9.51 8.81
N ASN A 20 -6.93 -8.72 8.30
CA ASN A 20 -6.36 -8.96 6.97
C ASN A 20 -5.54 -10.24 6.89
N ALA A 21 -4.87 -10.66 7.98
CA ALA A 21 -4.09 -11.89 8.02
C ALA A 21 -4.96 -13.13 7.74
N THR A 22 -6.21 -13.12 8.21
CA THR A 22 -7.16 -14.24 8.01
C THR A 22 -7.44 -14.53 6.53
N LEU A 23 -7.33 -13.51 5.66
CA LEU A 23 -7.61 -13.62 4.23
C LEU A 23 -6.61 -14.54 3.49
N PHE A 24 -5.42 -14.74 4.05
CA PHE A 24 -4.36 -15.50 3.40
C PHE A 24 -3.51 -16.38 4.33
N SER A 25 -3.80 -16.44 5.63
CA SER A 25 -3.04 -17.23 6.62
C SER A 25 -2.91 -18.70 6.20
N GLY A 26 -4.00 -19.34 5.75
CA GLY A 26 -3.96 -20.73 5.28
C GLY A 26 -3.07 -20.94 4.05
N LYS A 27 -3.00 -19.95 3.16
CA LYS A 27 -2.14 -19.99 1.96
C LYS A 27 -0.67 -19.87 2.33
N ILE A 28 -0.32 -18.93 3.21
CA ILE A 28 1.05 -18.73 3.71
C ILE A 28 1.51 -19.92 4.53
N ARG A 29 0.67 -20.43 5.43
CA ARG A 29 0.98 -21.64 6.21
C ARG A 29 1.31 -22.84 5.32
N ARG A 30 0.53 -23.05 4.26
CA ARG A 30 0.81 -24.11 3.28
C ARG A 30 2.15 -23.89 2.59
N ASP A 31 2.45 -22.66 2.16
CA ASP A 31 3.73 -22.36 1.51
C ASP A 31 4.92 -22.60 2.45
N ALA A 32 4.81 -22.20 3.71
CA ALA A 32 5.82 -22.44 4.74
C ALA A 32 6.03 -23.94 5.01
N GLN A 33 4.95 -24.74 5.05
CA GLN A 33 5.02 -26.20 5.16
C GLN A 33 5.71 -26.86 3.96
N LEU A 34 5.65 -26.23 2.78
CA LEU A 34 6.40 -26.64 1.59
C LEU A 34 7.85 -26.15 1.59
N GLY A 35 8.33 -25.58 2.69
CA GLY A 35 9.71 -25.11 2.85
C GLY A 35 10.00 -23.75 2.20
N LEU A 36 8.99 -23.02 1.72
CA LEU A 36 9.21 -21.67 1.22
C LEU A 36 9.49 -20.71 2.39
N PRO A 37 10.52 -19.86 2.34
CA PRO A 37 10.85 -18.92 3.40
C PRO A 37 9.91 -17.71 3.35
N ILE A 38 8.62 -17.94 3.61
CA ILE A 38 7.57 -16.93 3.60
C ILE A 38 6.80 -16.96 4.92
N GLU A 39 6.60 -15.80 5.51
CA GLU A 39 5.90 -15.65 6.78
C GLU A 39 5.04 -14.38 6.81
N THR A 40 4.17 -14.31 7.79
CA THR A 40 3.32 -13.14 8.05
C THR A 40 3.67 -12.59 9.41
N HIS A 41 3.79 -11.27 9.52
CA HIS A 41 3.87 -10.57 10.79
C HIS A 41 2.66 -9.66 10.96
N ILE A 42 2.06 -9.72 12.15
CA ILE A 42 0.80 -9.04 12.45
C ILE A 42 1.10 -7.84 13.33
N ILE A 43 0.59 -6.68 12.93
CA ILE A 43 0.61 -5.44 13.69
C ILE A 43 -0.84 -4.99 13.89
N GLU A 44 -1.18 -4.61 15.11
CA GLU A 44 -2.50 -4.05 15.40
C GLU A 44 -2.78 -2.80 14.56
N PHE A 45 -3.96 -2.75 13.95
CA PHE A 45 -4.35 -1.58 13.18
C PHE A 45 -4.91 -0.51 14.13
N PRO A 46 -4.44 0.74 14.08
CA PRO A 46 -4.84 1.77 15.02
C PRO A 46 -6.23 2.35 14.67
N CYS A 47 -7.28 1.54 14.82
CA CYS A 47 -8.67 1.95 14.58
C CYS A 47 -9.07 3.08 15.53
N ALA A 48 -8.92 2.84 16.84
CA ALA A 48 -9.38 3.77 17.88
C ALA A 48 -8.68 5.13 17.82
N GLU A 49 -7.36 5.15 17.58
CA GLU A 49 -6.56 6.38 17.49
C GLU A 49 -6.97 7.30 16.34
N ALA A 50 -7.65 6.76 15.31
CA ALA A 50 -8.17 7.54 14.19
C ALA A 50 -9.69 7.74 14.24
N GLY A 51 -10.37 7.28 15.29
CA GLY A 51 -11.83 7.37 15.42
C GLY A 51 -12.61 6.38 14.54
N LEU A 52 -11.98 5.26 14.14
CA LEU A 52 -12.66 4.17 13.45
C LEU A 52 -13.26 3.18 14.45
N SER A 53 -14.39 2.57 14.07
CA SER A 53 -14.93 1.41 14.78
C SER A 53 -13.97 0.22 14.68
N GLU A 54 -14.02 -0.64 15.69
CA GLU A 54 -13.28 -1.90 15.68
C GLU A 54 -13.62 -2.72 14.43
N GLY A 55 -12.59 -3.31 13.83
CA GLY A 55 -12.70 -4.11 12.62
C GLY A 55 -12.60 -3.36 11.28
N CYS A 56 -12.40 -2.04 11.29
CA CYS A 56 -12.14 -1.24 10.09
C CYS A 56 -10.68 -1.31 9.60
N GLU A 57 -10.13 -2.52 9.41
CA GLU A 57 -8.74 -2.73 9.01
C GLU A 57 -8.53 -2.87 7.49
N ASN A 58 -9.63 -3.04 6.75
CA ASN A 58 -9.59 -3.26 5.31
C ASN A 58 -10.29 -2.11 4.58
N VAL A 59 -9.76 -1.69 3.43
CA VAL A 59 -10.36 -0.64 2.60
C VAL A 59 -11.80 -0.97 2.18
N ASN A 60 -12.13 -2.25 2.02
CA ASN A 60 -13.50 -2.70 1.71
C ASN A 60 -14.48 -2.51 2.89
N ALA A 61 -13.98 -2.23 4.09
CA ALA A 61 -14.80 -1.88 5.24
C ALA A 61 -15.21 -0.40 5.26
N ILE A 62 -14.65 0.44 4.37
CA ILE A 62 -15.02 1.85 4.23
C ILE A 62 -16.35 1.92 3.49
N LYS A 63 -17.44 2.05 4.23
CA LYS A 63 -18.82 2.08 3.69
C LYS A 63 -19.35 3.47 3.41
N SER A 64 -18.61 4.52 3.79
CA SER A 64 -19.04 5.89 3.59
C SER A 64 -17.84 6.84 3.41
N PRO A 65 -18.02 7.99 2.73
CA PRO A 65 -16.94 8.97 2.53
C PRO A 65 -16.32 9.46 3.85
N GLU A 66 -17.13 9.56 4.91
CA GLU A 66 -16.71 10.07 6.21
C GLU A 66 -15.68 9.17 6.89
N LEU A 67 -15.67 7.86 6.58
CA LEU A 67 -14.71 6.88 7.11
C LEU A 67 -13.39 6.87 6.33
N THR A 68 -13.35 7.50 5.16
CA THR A 68 -12.16 7.50 4.28
C THR A 68 -10.99 8.23 4.94
N ILE A 69 -11.23 9.44 5.46
CA ILE A 69 -10.20 10.26 6.10
C ILE A 69 -9.67 9.58 7.39
N PRO A 70 -10.51 9.12 8.32
CA PRO A 70 -10.09 8.30 9.46
C PRO A 70 -9.25 7.10 9.06
N PHE A 71 -9.65 6.34 8.03
CA PHE A 71 -8.88 5.18 7.56
C PHE A 71 -7.46 5.54 7.12
N PHE A 72 -7.31 6.58 6.29
CA PHE A 72 -5.98 7.02 5.87
C PHE A 72 -5.16 7.64 7.01
N LYS A 73 -5.79 8.25 8.02
CA LYS A 73 -5.10 8.67 9.25
C LYS A 73 -4.57 7.46 10.04
N SER A 74 -5.34 6.38 10.18
CA SER A 74 -4.84 5.14 10.79
C SER A 74 -3.62 4.59 10.05
N MET A 75 -3.60 4.67 8.71
CA MET A 75 -2.42 4.24 7.93
C MET A 75 -1.16 5.07 8.22
N VAL A 76 -1.31 6.35 8.57
CA VAL A 76 -0.20 7.19 9.01
C VAL A 76 0.25 6.80 10.40
N VAL A 77 -0.66 6.59 11.35
CA VAL A 77 -0.33 6.13 12.71
C VAL A 77 0.38 4.77 12.68
N PHE A 78 -0.04 3.89 11.78
CA PHE A 78 0.56 2.57 11.54
C PHE A 78 2.05 2.63 11.15
N GLN A 79 2.56 3.79 10.73
CA GLN A 79 3.98 4.00 10.45
C GLN A 79 4.85 3.61 11.65
N ARG A 80 4.49 4.03 12.87
CA ARG A 80 5.34 3.86 14.06
C ARG A 80 5.68 2.39 14.33
N PRO A 81 4.70 1.50 14.55
CA PRO A 81 5.00 0.09 14.80
C PRO A 81 5.68 -0.59 13.61
N ALA A 82 5.31 -0.24 12.37
CA ALA A 82 5.97 -0.79 11.19
C ALA A 82 7.44 -0.37 11.12
N GLU A 83 7.76 0.88 11.43
CA GLU A 83 9.12 1.39 11.44
C GLU A 83 9.98 0.76 12.54
N ASP A 84 9.43 0.56 13.73
CA ASP A 84 10.14 -0.09 14.83
C ASP A 84 10.57 -1.52 14.44
N LEU A 85 9.70 -2.26 13.76
CA LEU A 85 10.05 -3.57 13.21
C LEU A 85 11.14 -3.47 12.14
N LEU A 86 11.06 -2.49 11.23
CA LEU A 86 12.07 -2.31 10.20
C LEU A 86 13.44 -1.94 10.80
N ARG A 87 13.47 -1.15 11.87
CA ARG A 87 14.67 -0.85 12.66
C ARG A 87 15.28 -2.10 13.27
N GLN A 88 14.43 -2.96 13.81
CA GLN A 88 14.84 -4.19 14.47
C GLN A 88 15.36 -5.24 13.48
N TRP A 89 14.62 -5.47 12.40
CA TRP A 89 14.91 -6.55 11.45
C TRP A 89 15.95 -6.17 10.40
N ARG A 90 16.08 -4.88 10.07
CA ARG A 90 16.94 -4.36 9.00
C ARG A 90 16.88 -5.20 7.71
N PRO A 91 15.70 -5.31 7.07
CA PRO A 91 15.56 -6.08 5.85
C PRO A 91 16.39 -5.48 4.70
N ASP A 92 16.78 -6.32 3.75
CA ASP A 92 17.53 -5.89 2.55
C ASP A 92 16.71 -4.98 1.62
N CYS A 93 15.38 -5.04 1.70
CA CYS A 93 14.46 -4.26 0.88
C CYS A 93 13.06 -4.23 1.50
N ILE A 94 12.34 -3.12 1.29
CA ILE A 94 10.92 -2.98 1.61
C ILE A 94 10.13 -2.86 0.32
N ILE A 95 9.02 -3.59 0.19
CA ILE A 95 8.06 -3.43 -0.90
C ILE A 95 6.79 -2.84 -0.30
N ALA A 96 6.43 -1.62 -0.69
CA ALA A 96 5.30 -0.90 -0.09
C ALA A 96 4.39 -0.26 -1.14
N ASN A 97 3.08 -0.35 -0.89
CA ASN A 97 2.04 0.27 -1.72
C ASN A 97 2.09 1.81 -1.66
N VAL A 98 1.52 2.45 -2.68
CA VAL A 98 1.37 3.89 -2.87
C VAL A 98 0.66 4.57 -1.69
N PHE A 99 -0.25 3.85 -1.04
CA PHE A 99 -1.00 4.35 0.11
C PHE A 99 -0.15 4.44 1.40
N PHE A 100 0.99 3.75 1.47
CA PHE A 100 1.97 3.96 2.53
C PHE A 100 2.90 5.11 2.14
N THR A 101 2.37 6.33 2.26
CA THR A 101 3.05 7.57 1.88
C THR A 101 4.36 7.77 2.66
N TRP A 102 4.38 7.36 3.92
CA TRP A 102 5.55 7.43 4.81
C TRP A 102 6.68 6.46 4.47
N ALA A 103 6.42 5.38 3.71
CA ALA A 103 7.39 4.31 3.56
C ALA A 103 8.67 4.73 2.81
N THR A 104 8.66 5.79 2.00
CA THR A 104 9.86 6.27 1.27
C THR A 104 10.79 6.97 2.25
N GLU A 105 10.23 7.83 3.09
CA GLU A 105 10.98 8.55 4.11
C GLU A 105 11.52 7.60 5.17
N THR A 106 10.70 6.67 5.67
CA THR A 106 11.15 5.64 6.61
C THR A 106 12.27 4.79 6.02
N ALA A 107 12.13 4.32 4.78
CA ALA A 107 13.17 3.54 4.11
C ALA A 107 14.47 4.34 3.95
N GLY A 108 14.38 5.61 3.54
CA GLY A 108 15.53 6.51 3.42
C GLY A 108 16.26 6.72 4.74
N ARG A 109 15.54 7.00 5.83
CA ARG A 109 16.13 7.20 7.17
C ARG A 109 16.76 5.93 7.75
N LEU A 110 16.27 4.76 7.36
CA LEU A 110 16.84 3.47 7.76
C LEU A 110 17.92 2.96 6.80
N CYS A 111 18.20 3.68 5.72
CA CYS A 111 19.09 3.26 4.63
C CYS A 111 18.69 1.90 4.03
N ILE A 112 17.38 1.63 3.91
CA ILE A 112 16.83 0.40 3.31
C ILE A 112 16.28 0.75 1.91
N PRO A 113 16.61 -0.02 0.86
CA PRO A 113 15.97 0.13 -0.44
C PRO A 113 14.45 -0.03 -0.38
N ARG A 114 13.70 0.88 -1.02
CA ARG A 114 12.23 0.77 -1.19
C ARG A 114 11.89 0.46 -2.65
N LEU A 115 11.12 -0.60 -2.85
CA LEU A 115 10.41 -0.86 -4.10
C LEU A 115 8.95 -0.43 -3.99
N PHE A 116 8.50 0.29 -5.01
CA PHE A 116 7.13 0.79 -5.12
C PHE A 116 6.22 -0.23 -5.81
N PHE A 117 5.02 -0.47 -5.26
CA PHE A 117 4.04 -1.39 -5.85
C PHE A 117 2.64 -0.76 -5.90
N ASN A 118 2.12 -0.49 -7.10
CA ASN A 118 0.80 0.13 -7.28
C ASN A 118 -0.33 -0.90 -7.47
N GLY A 119 0.00 -2.13 -7.88
CA GLY A 119 -1.01 -3.17 -8.18
C GLY A 119 -1.86 -2.90 -9.43
N THR A 120 -1.77 -1.72 -10.03
CA THR A 120 -2.40 -1.36 -11.31
C THR A 120 -1.43 -1.49 -12.49
N GLY A 121 -1.96 -1.44 -13.71
CA GLY A 121 -1.18 -1.52 -14.96
C GLY A 121 -0.50 -0.20 -15.32
N ALA A 122 0.54 -0.27 -16.16
CA ALA A 122 1.33 0.90 -16.60
C ALA A 122 0.46 2.02 -17.18
N PHE A 123 -0.54 1.68 -18.01
CA PHE A 123 -1.46 2.65 -18.60
C PHE A 123 -2.17 3.52 -17.55
N ALA A 124 -2.72 2.91 -16.50
CA ALA A 124 -3.43 3.64 -15.46
C ALA A 124 -2.48 4.56 -14.66
N VAL A 125 -1.25 4.11 -14.40
CA VAL A 125 -0.23 4.96 -13.77
C VAL A 125 0.14 6.14 -14.65
N SER A 126 0.37 5.90 -15.94
CA SER A 126 0.68 6.95 -16.92
C SER A 126 -0.44 7.97 -17.05
N LEU A 127 -1.70 7.53 -17.10
CA LEU A 127 -2.85 8.42 -17.14
C LEU A 127 -2.97 9.27 -15.88
N LEU A 128 -2.86 8.67 -14.70
CA LEU A 128 -2.88 9.40 -13.43
C LEU A 128 -1.74 10.41 -13.32
N HIS A 129 -0.58 10.09 -13.89
CA HIS A 129 0.55 11.01 -13.95
C HIS A 129 0.28 12.18 -14.91
N ALA A 130 -0.23 11.90 -16.11
CA ALA A 130 -0.61 12.92 -17.08
C ALA A 130 -1.66 13.89 -16.51
N LEU A 131 -2.71 13.37 -15.87
CA LEU A 131 -3.76 14.19 -15.23
C LEU A 131 -3.24 15.04 -14.06
N LYS A 132 -2.11 14.68 -13.45
CA LYS A 132 -1.49 15.50 -12.39
C LYS A 132 -0.61 16.61 -12.97
N LEU A 133 0.02 16.35 -14.11
CA LEU A 133 0.90 17.32 -14.78
C LEU A 133 0.12 18.33 -15.62
N HIS A 134 -1.03 17.92 -16.13
CA HIS A 134 -1.87 18.71 -17.01
C HIS A 134 -3.20 18.99 -16.32
N GLU A 135 -3.57 20.25 -16.19
CA GLU A 135 -4.93 20.60 -15.81
C GLU A 135 -5.90 19.96 -16.80
N ALA A 136 -6.96 19.35 -16.28
CA ALA A 136 -8.03 18.88 -17.14
C ALA A 136 -8.60 20.12 -17.85
N CYS A 137 -8.37 20.21 -19.17
CA CYS A 137 -8.99 21.23 -20.00
C CYS A 137 -10.48 21.22 -19.68
N SER A 138 -11.00 22.36 -19.23
CA SER A 138 -12.39 22.45 -18.80
C SER A 138 -13.28 22.01 -19.96
N GLY A 139 -14.43 21.39 -19.66
CA GLY A 139 -15.35 20.93 -20.72
C GLY A 139 -15.83 22.07 -21.64
N GLU A 140 -15.63 23.33 -21.24
CA GLU A 140 -15.89 24.54 -22.02
C GLU A 140 -14.71 24.90 -22.94
N GLU A 141 -13.47 24.85 -22.45
CA GLU A 141 -12.26 25.06 -23.27
C GLU A 141 -12.12 23.99 -24.35
N TRP A 142 -12.35 22.72 -24.03
CA TRP A 142 -12.31 21.64 -25.03
C TRP A 142 -13.38 21.80 -26.12
N ARG A 143 -14.57 22.28 -25.75
CA ARG A 143 -15.64 22.63 -26.72
C ARG A 143 -15.25 23.84 -27.58
N LEU A 144 -14.53 24.81 -27.02
CA LEU A 144 -14.00 25.97 -27.74
C LEU A 144 -12.87 25.59 -28.71
N GLU A 145 -11.95 24.72 -28.31
CA GLU A 145 -10.86 24.23 -29.17
C GLU A 145 -11.37 23.40 -30.35
N ARG A 146 -12.38 22.54 -30.15
CA ARG A 146 -13.04 21.84 -31.26
C ARG A 146 -13.77 22.79 -32.22
N ARG A 147 -14.32 23.91 -31.73
CA ARG A 147 -14.93 24.94 -32.60
C ARG A 147 -13.88 25.75 -33.37
N ARG A 148 -12.65 25.83 -32.87
CA ARG A 148 -11.53 26.53 -33.51
C ARG A 148 -10.80 25.68 -34.57
N GLY A 149 -11.14 24.40 -34.72
CA GLY A 149 -10.64 23.55 -35.81
C GLY A 149 -9.16 23.18 -35.72
N VAL A 150 -8.59 23.14 -34.50
CA VAL A 150 -7.16 22.85 -34.27
C VAL A 150 -6.92 21.37 -33.86
N ALA A 151 -7.85 20.47 -34.19
CA ALA A 151 -7.72 19.03 -33.96
C ALA A 151 -7.87 18.26 -35.27
#